data_AF-A0A562C874-F1
#
_entry.id   AF-A0A562C874-F1
#
_cell.length_a   1.000
_cell.length_b   1.000
_cell.length_c   1.000
_cell.angle_alpha   90.00
_cell.angle_beta   90.00
_cell.angle_gamma   90.00
#
_symmetry.space_group_name_H-M   'P 1'
#
loop_
_entity.id
_entity.type
_entity.pdbx_description
1 polymer ?
#
loop_
_entity_poly.entity_id
_entity_poly.type
_entity_poly.pdbx_seq_one_letter_code
_entity_poly.pdbx_strand_id
1 'polypeptide(L)'
;MKPRLRISPVLAGLVAGAALLPALAWIGLLAPAPGRAQDPPPQPVTVQEALALVETYCGACHLVPPPDVMPKRAWPRSVDTMTELADKLRGEGFIPAEALPHIKAFYYGSAPAELPRLPYLPPSTSQVRFRAGAIGATSPTPLVTHVAAGFGSVPNDLVVSDAGRGAVLRLWQRDGKWHEQVLGEFVAPAHAQVVDLDGDGRLDVVVAEMGEMRPTGEAGGGGGGGGGGGGGQCGPPGSRWARSWCCWASRTAASCAATWSKASAA
;
A
#
# COMPACT_ATOMS: atom_id res chain seq x y z
N MET A 1 -2.89 -85.12 60.52
CA MET A 1 -1.46 -84.75 60.68
C MET A 1 -1.05 -83.78 59.57
N LYS A 2 -0.80 -82.52 59.93
CA LYS A 2 0.05 -81.51 59.27
C LYS A 2 0.07 -80.29 60.22
N PRO A 3 1.22 -79.87 60.77
CA PRO A 3 1.26 -78.83 61.80
C PRO A 3 1.22 -77.45 61.14
N ARG A 4 0.44 -76.52 61.71
CA ARG A 4 0.49 -75.09 61.33
C ARG A 4 1.53 -74.40 62.22
N LEU A 5 2.64 -74.00 61.61
CA LEU A 5 3.67 -73.17 62.22
C LEU A 5 3.14 -71.76 62.53
N ARG A 6 3.48 -71.27 63.72
CA ARG A 6 3.39 -69.86 64.13
C ARG A 6 4.64 -69.13 63.63
N ILE A 7 4.48 -67.93 63.08
CA ILE A 7 5.57 -66.98 62.84
C ILE A 7 5.21 -65.68 63.58
N SER A 8 6.10 -65.27 64.49
CA SER A 8 6.05 -64.03 65.27
C SER A 8 6.44 -62.80 64.42
N PRO A 9 6.01 -61.59 64.80
CA PRO A 9 6.31 -60.36 64.08
C PRO A 9 7.56 -59.70 64.66
N VAL A 10 8.67 -59.68 63.91
CA VAL A 10 9.77 -58.75 64.17
C VAL A 10 10.33 -58.34 62.82
N LEU A 11 9.98 -57.13 62.36
CA LEU A 11 10.83 -56.19 61.61
C LEU A 11 9.94 -55.03 61.12
N ALA A 12 9.59 -54.15 62.05
CA ALA A 12 9.06 -52.82 61.74
C ALA A 12 9.91 -51.82 62.51
N GLY A 13 10.99 -51.37 61.88
CA GLY A 13 11.89 -50.41 62.50
C GLY A 13 13.11 -50.17 61.62
N LEU A 14 12.97 -49.32 60.61
CA LEU A 14 13.97 -48.35 60.15
C LEU A 14 13.43 -47.59 58.92
N VAL A 15 12.49 -46.69 59.16
CA VAL A 15 12.13 -45.58 58.26
C VAL A 15 12.47 -44.29 59.01
N ALA A 16 12.92 -43.26 58.28
CA ALA A 16 12.96 -41.85 58.69
C ALA A 16 14.32 -41.20 59.08
N GLY A 17 15.46 -41.68 58.58
CA GLY A 17 16.76 -41.01 58.83
C GLY A 17 17.38 -40.19 57.68
N ALA A 18 17.16 -40.57 56.42
CA ALA A 18 18.08 -40.17 55.33
C ALA A 18 17.44 -39.36 54.18
N ALA A 19 16.26 -38.76 54.37
CA ALA A 19 15.54 -38.03 53.32
C ALA A 19 15.27 -36.55 53.63
N LEU A 20 15.78 -36.00 54.75
CA LEU A 20 15.52 -34.61 55.15
C LEU A 20 16.57 -33.60 54.66
N LEU A 21 17.79 -34.04 54.32
CA LEU A 21 18.85 -33.14 53.86
C LEU A 21 18.76 -32.73 52.38
N PRO A 22 18.32 -33.56 51.41
CA PRO A 22 18.13 -33.07 50.04
C PRO A 22 16.88 -32.19 49.89
N ALA A 23 15.85 -32.36 50.74
CA ALA A 23 14.61 -31.56 50.65
C ALA A 23 14.80 -30.08 51.04
N LEU A 24 15.66 -29.78 52.01
CA LEU A 24 15.97 -28.41 52.43
C LEU A 24 16.83 -27.65 51.39
N ALA A 25 17.66 -28.35 50.62
CA ALA A 25 18.46 -27.76 49.55
C ALA A 25 17.61 -27.27 48.36
N TRP A 26 16.47 -27.92 48.09
CA TRP A 26 15.54 -27.49 47.04
C TRP A 26 14.68 -26.28 47.45
N ILE A 27 14.38 -26.12 48.74
CA ILE A 27 13.59 -24.98 49.24
C ILE A 27 14.39 -23.67 49.16
N GLY A 28 15.73 -23.72 49.32
CA GLY A 28 16.60 -22.54 49.16
C GLY A 28 16.71 -22.02 47.71
N LEU A 29 16.42 -22.87 46.71
CA LEU A 29 16.45 -22.50 45.29
C LEU A 29 15.12 -21.87 44.80
N LEU A 30 14.09 -21.89 45.65
CA LEU A 30 12.80 -21.21 45.47
C LEU A 30 12.77 -19.86 46.20
N ALA A 31 13.93 -19.21 46.39
CA ALA A 31 13.93 -17.80 46.74
C ALA A 31 13.10 -17.06 45.68
N PRO A 32 12.01 -16.36 46.06
CA PRO A 32 11.24 -15.61 45.10
C PRO A 32 12.19 -14.59 44.50
N ALA A 33 12.46 -14.72 43.19
CA ALA A 33 13.08 -13.64 42.45
C ALA A 33 12.31 -12.37 42.82
N PRO A 34 12.98 -11.25 43.15
CA PRO A 34 12.29 -9.99 43.39
C PRO A 34 11.38 -9.79 42.19
N GLY A 35 10.06 -9.84 42.43
CA GLY A 35 9.09 -9.72 41.37
C GLY A 35 9.44 -8.45 40.61
N ARG A 36 9.68 -8.58 39.30
CA ARG A 36 9.78 -7.40 38.45
C ARG A 36 8.51 -6.61 38.74
N ALA A 37 8.66 -5.40 39.28
CA ALA A 37 7.55 -4.49 39.42
C ALA A 37 6.86 -4.48 38.06
N GLN A 38 5.58 -4.84 38.02
CA GLN A 38 4.80 -4.62 36.81
C GLN A 38 4.93 -3.13 36.52
N ASP A 39 5.42 -2.79 35.32
CA ASP A 39 5.43 -1.40 34.90
C ASP A 39 4.03 -0.83 35.17
N PRO A 40 3.94 0.38 35.75
CA PRO A 40 2.65 0.98 36.04
C PRO A 40 1.80 0.92 34.76
N PRO A 41 0.52 0.51 34.85
CA PRO A 41 -0.33 0.43 33.68
C PRO A 41 -0.31 1.77 32.96
N PRO A 42 -0.23 1.78 31.61
CA PRO A 42 -0.17 3.01 30.85
C PRO A 42 -1.31 3.93 31.28
N GLN A 43 -0.97 5.17 31.60
CA GLN A 43 -1.93 6.16 32.05
C GLN A 43 -3.09 6.23 31.04
N PRO A 44 -4.36 6.23 31.49
CA PRO A 44 -5.48 6.31 30.58
C PRO A 44 -5.47 7.65 29.86
N VAL A 45 -5.24 7.60 28.54
CA VAL A 45 -5.31 8.76 27.65
C VAL A 45 -6.76 9.01 27.26
N THR A 46 -7.19 10.27 27.29
CA THR A 46 -8.53 10.69 26.88
C THR A 46 -8.73 10.55 25.37
N VAL A 47 -9.99 10.52 24.92
CA VAL A 47 -10.29 10.44 23.47
C VAL A 47 -9.72 11.64 22.72
N GLN A 48 -9.76 12.83 23.33
CA GLN A 48 -9.25 14.08 22.75
C GLN A 48 -7.72 14.05 22.60
N GLU A 49 -7.00 13.54 23.61
CA GLU A 49 -5.55 13.36 23.51
C GLU A 49 -5.18 12.32 22.45
N ALA A 50 -5.93 11.22 22.36
CA ALA A 50 -5.71 10.22 21.31
C ALA A 50 -5.97 10.80 19.91
N LEU A 51 -6.99 11.64 19.75
CA LEU A 51 -7.24 12.37 18.51
C LEU A 51 -6.08 13.33 18.18
N ALA A 52 -5.53 14.05 19.16
CA ALA A 52 -4.39 14.92 18.94
C ALA A 52 -3.15 14.14 18.45
N LEU A 53 -2.91 12.92 18.96
CA LEU A 53 -1.88 12.03 18.45
C LEU A 53 -2.15 11.63 16.98
N VAL A 54 -3.40 11.28 16.66
CA VAL A 54 -3.80 10.95 15.29
C VAL A 54 -3.57 12.12 14.34
N GLU A 55 -3.98 13.32 14.70
CA GLU A 55 -3.79 14.53 13.90
C GLU A 55 -2.30 14.83 13.69
N THR A 56 -1.49 14.69 14.74
CA THR A 56 -0.05 14.95 14.70
C THR A 56 0.68 13.98 13.77
N TYR A 57 0.41 12.67 13.90
CA TYR A 57 1.18 11.64 13.19
C TYR A 57 0.54 11.22 11.87
N CYS A 58 -0.78 10.97 11.85
CA CYS A 58 -1.47 10.53 10.64
C CYS A 58 -1.78 11.69 9.68
N GLY A 59 -1.81 12.94 10.18
CA GLY A 59 -2.00 14.15 9.37
C GLY A 59 -0.73 14.69 8.71
N ALA A 60 0.44 14.11 9.01
CA ALA A 60 1.73 14.66 8.59
C ALA A 60 2.07 14.45 7.10
N CYS A 61 1.43 13.49 6.44
CA CYS A 61 1.70 13.13 5.03
C CYS A 61 0.48 13.31 4.12
N HIS A 62 -0.74 13.19 4.66
CA HIS A 62 -2.00 13.32 3.93
C HIS A 62 -3.10 13.73 4.90
N LEU A 63 -4.32 13.93 4.38
CA LEU A 63 -5.48 14.19 5.23
C LEU A 63 -5.72 13.02 6.20
N VAL A 64 -6.02 13.32 7.45
CA VAL A 64 -6.36 12.32 8.46
C VAL A 64 -7.60 11.55 7.99
N PRO A 65 -7.54 10.21 7.87
CA PRO A 65 -8.68 9.44 7.40
C PRO A 65 -9.76 9.41 8.49
N PRO A 66 -11.04 9.67 8.16
CA PRO A 66 -12.09 9.62 9.16
C PRO A 66 -12.36 8.16 9.59
N PRO A 67 -12.74 7.87 10.85
CA PRO A 67 -12.90 6.50 11.35
C PRO A 67 -13.94 5.64 10.63
N ASP A 68 -14.87 6.26 9.92
CA ASP A 68 -15.99 5.61 9.23
C ASP A 68 -15.65 5.10 7.81
N VAL A 69 -14.43 5.31 7.31
CA VAL A 69 -14.01 4.80 5.99
C VAL A 69 -13.76 3.29 5.96
N MET A 70 -13.58 2.66 7.13
CA MET A 70 -13.40 1.21 7.22
C MET A 70 -13.97 0.64 8.53
N PRO A 71 -14.31 -0.67 8.57
CA PRO A 71 -14.77 -1.32 9.79
C PRO A 71 -13.72 -1.30 10.91
N LYS A 72 -14.14 -1.17 12.18
CA LYS A 72 -13.24 -1.15 13.37
C LYS A 72 -12.21 -2.27 13.40
N ARG A 73 -12.57 -3.47 12.97
CA ARG A 73 -11.67 -4.63 12.93
C ARG A 73 -10.49 -4.47 11.96
N ALA A 74 -10.61 -3.62 10.95
CA ALA A 74 -9.59 -3.40 9.93
C ALA A 74 -8.54 -2.37 10.36
N TRP A 75 -8.93 -1.41 11.20
CA TRP A 75 -8.08 -0.28 11.59
C TRP A 75 -6.72 -0.65 12.21
N PRO A 76 -6.61 -1.62 13.14
CA PRO A 76 -5.30 -1.94 13.74
C PRO A 76 -4.26 -2.32 12.69
N ARG A 77 -4.64 -3.15 11.69
CA ARG A 77 -3.75 -3.54 10.60
C ARG A 77 -3.40 -2.37 9.70
N SER A 78 -4.36 -1.50 9.39
CA SER A 78 -4.12 -0.30 8.58
C SER A 78 -3.13 0.65 9.26
N VAL A 79 -3.28 0.86 10.57
CA VAL A 79 -2.34 1.67 11.37
C VAL A 79 -0.94 1.05 11.36
N ASP A 80 -0.82 -0.27 11.50
CA ASP A 80 0.48 -0.96 11.41
C ASP A 80 1.14 -0.75 10.05
N THR A 81 0.40 -0.95 8.95
CA THR A 81 0.92 -0.76 7.60
C THR A 81 1.35 0.69 7.35
N MET A 82 0.60 1.68 7.85
CA MET A 82 0.97 3.09 7.70
C MET A 82 2.16 3.47 8.59
N THR A 83 2.32 2.82 9.74
CA THR A 83 3.50 3.02 10.60
C THR A 83 4.75 2.50 9.89
N GLU A 84 4.70 1.28 9.35
CA GLU A 84 5.80 0.72 8.56
C GLU A 84 6.16 1.58 7.34
N LEU A 85 5.16 2.17 6.68
CA LEU A 85 5.37 3.09 5.56
C LEU A 85 5.99 4.41 6.03
N ALA A 86 5.50 4.96 7.15
CA ALA A 86 6.03 6.18 7.73
C ALA A 86 7.49 6.02 8.13
N ASP A 87 7.87 4.90 8.74
CA ASP A 87 9.26 4.60 9.10
C ASP A 87 10.17 4.56 7.86
N LYS A 88 9.71 3.97 6.76
CA LYS A 88 10.46 3.93 5.49
C LYS A 88 10.64 5.32 4.87
N LEU A 89 9.63 6.19 4.98
CA LEU A 89 9.63 7.50 4.32
C LEU A 89 10.23 8.62 5.18
N ARG A 90 10.12 8.53 6.50
CA ARG A 90 10.44 9.62 7.45
C ARG A 90 11.50 9.23 8.48
N GLY A 91 11.91 7.96 8.51
CA GLY A 91 12.87 7.41 9.47
C GLY A 91 12.18 6.62 10.59
N GLU A 92 12.90 5.64 11.13
CA GLU A 92 12.41 4.76 12.19
C GLU A 92 11.93 5.55 13.42
N GLY A 93 10.77 5.15 13.95
CA GLY A 93 10.20 5.76 15.16
C GLY A 93 9.51 7.10 14.88
N PHE A 94 9.15 7.38 13.63
CA PHE A 94 8.37 8.57 13.29
C PHE A 94 7.07 8.65 14.10
N ILE A 95 6.40 7.50 14.28
CA ILE A 95 5.30 7.35 15.24
C ILE A 95 5.86 6.63 16.48
N PRO A 96 5.88 7.27 17.65
CA PRO A 96 6.40 6.65 18.86
C PRO A 96 5.63 5.39 19.23
N ALA A 97 6.33 4.36 19.73
CA ALA A 97 5.73 3.07 20.06
C ALA A 97 4.65 3.20 21.14
N GLU A 98 4.79 4.17 22.04
CA GLU A 98 3.83 4.53 23.07
C GLU A 98 2.55 5.18 22.51
N ALA A 99 2.61 5.83 21.35
CA ALA A 99 1.44 6.47 20.73
C ALA A 99 0.56 5.48 19.97
N LEU A 100 1.15 4.40 19.41
CA LEU A 100 0.46 3.43 18.57
C LEU A 100 -0.76 2.78 19.24
N PRO A 101 -0.71 2.32 20.50
CA PRO A 101 -1.89 1.76 21.17
C PRO A 101 -3.05 2.76 21.25
N HIS A 102 -2.76 4.04 21.52
CA HIS A 102 -3.78 5.09 21.64
C HIS A 102 -4.40 5.44 20.29
N ILE A 103 -3.58 5.53 19.22
CA ILE A 103 -4.05 5.73 17.85
C ILE A 103 -4.95 4.57 17.41
N LYS A 104 -4.52 3.32 17.63
CA LYS A 104 -5.32 2.13 17.30
C LYS A 104 -6.61 2.09 18.10
N ALA A 105 -6.57 2.42 19.40
CA ALA A 105 -7.75 2.46 20.26
C ALA A 105 -8.75 3.52 19.79
N PHE A 106 -8.28 4.72 19.42
CA PHE A 106 -9.13 5.78 18.87
C PHE A 106 -9.89 5.29 17.64
N TYR A 107 -9.18 4.76 16.64
CA TYR A 107 -9.82 4.28 15.41
C TYR A 107 -10.73 3.07 15.66
N TYR A 108 -10.29 2.09 16.45
CA TYR A 108 -11.12 0.93 16.77
C TYR A 108 -12.39 1.30 17.55
N GLY A 109 -12.30 2.25 18.48
CA GLY A 109 -13.41 2.72 19.30
C GLY A 109 -14.38 3.64 18.55
N SER A 110 -13.89 4.39 17.56
CA SER A 110 -14.68 5.39 16.83
C SER A 110 -15.27 4.86 15.51
N ALA A 111 -14.73 3.76 14.98
CA ALA A 111 -15.15 3.20 13.70
C ALA A 111 -16.39 2.29 13.83
N PRO A 112 -17.22 2.21 12.76
CA PRO A 112 -18.38 1.34 12.76
C PRO A 112 -17.98 -0.15 12.73
N ALA A 113 -18.86 -1.03 13.19
CA ALA A 113 -18.64 -2.47 13.10
C ALA A 113 -18.62 -2.98 11.65
N GLU A 114 -19.46 -2.38 10.80
CA GLU A 114 -19.57 -2.65 9.36
C GLU A 114 -19.84 -1.34 8.62
N LEU A 115 -19.42 -1.25 7.35
CA LEU A 115 -19.74 -0.09 6.52
C LEU A 115 -21.21 -0.11 6.10
N PRO A 116 -21.84 1.07 5.87
CA PRO A 116 -23.17 1.14 5.29
C PRO A 116 -23.24 0.37 3.99
N ARG A 117 -24.24 -0.52 3.88
CA ARG A 117 -24.52 -1.18 2.60
C ARG A 117 -25.20 -0.17 1.70
N LEU A 118 -24.55 0.19 0.60
CA LEU A 118 -25.17 1.00 -0.43
C LEU A 118 -26.43 0.29 -0.96
N PRO A 119 -27.50 1.04 -1.24
CA PRO A 119 -28.70 0.45 -1.80
C PRO A 119 -28.38 -0.25 -3.11
N TYR A 120 -28.96 -1.42 -3.31
CA TYR A 120 -28.88 -2.09 -4.60
C TYR A 120 -29.60 -1.22 -5.64
N LEU A 121 -28.85 -0.73 -6.62
CA LEU A 121 -29.43 -0.04 -7.78
C LEU A 121 -29.85 -1.11 -8.77
N PRO A 122 -31.17 -1.34 -8.98
CA PRO A 122 -31.61 -2.29 -9.99
C PRO A 122 -31.14 -1.82 -11.37
N PRO A 123 -30.84 -2.74 -12.31
CA PRO A 123 -30.47 -2.37 -13.66
C PRO A 123 -31.58 -1.51 -14.27
N SER A 124 -31.24 -0.29 -14.68
CA SER A 124 -32.15 0.52 -15.48
C SER A 124 -32.25 -0.10 -16.88
N THR A 125 -33.45 -0.12 -17.43
CA THR A 125 -33.65 -0.54 -18.81
C THR A 125 -33.04 0.49 -19.74
N SER A 126 -31.93 0.14 -20.39
CA SER A 126 -31.33 0.94 -21.44
C SER A 126 -31.95 0.58 -22.79
N GLN A 127 -32.21 1.58 -23.63
CA GLN A 127 -32.56 1.36 -25.04
C GLN A 127 -31.39 0.74 -25.83
N VAL A 128 -30.17 0.91 -25.32
CA VAL A 128 -28.94 0.35 -25.88
C VAL A 128 -28.60 -0.97 -25.19
N ARG A 129 -28.44 -2.03 -25.98
CA ARG A 129 -27.94 -3.32 -25.50
C ARG A 129 -26.42 -3.36 -25.65
N PHE A 130 -25.74 -3.63 -24.55
CA PHE A 130 -24.30 -3.84 -24.55
C PHE A 130 -24.01 -5.34 -24.62
N ARG A 131 -23.00 -5.72 -25.40
CA ARG A 131 -22.44 -7.07 -25.42
C ARG A 131 -21.00 -6.99 -24.95
N ALA A 132 -20.67 -7.71 -23.88
CA ALA A 132 -19.30 -7.87 -23.46
C ALA A 132 -18.53 -8.69 -24.51
N GLY A 133 -17.34 -8.24 -24.86
CA GLY A 133 -16.41 -8.92 -25.75
C GLY A 133 -14.97 -8.60 -25.37
N ALA A 134 -14.06 -9.52 -25.65
CA ALA A 134 -12.63 -9.28 -25.49
C ALA A 134 -12.08 -8.57 -26.74
N ILE A 135 -11.19 -7.61 -26.51
CA ILE A 135 -10.49 -6.86 -27.56
C ILE A 135 -8.99 -7.01 -27.31
N GLY A 136 -8.23 -7.34 -28.35
CA GLY A 136 -6.76 -7.40 -28.27
C GLY A 136 -6.23 -8.55 -27.41
N ALA A 137 -4.97 -8.39 -26.99
CA ALA A 137 -4.29 -9.34 -26.12
C ALA A 137 -4.91 -9.39 -24.72
N THR A 138 -4.90 -10.57 -24.09
CA THR A 138 -5.36 -10.76 -22.71
C THR A 138 -4.20 -10.74 -21.72
N SER A 139 -4.47 -10.32 -20.49
CA SER A 139 -3.52 -10.35 -19.37
C SER A 139 -4.23 -10.93 -18.12
N PRO A 140 -3.54 -11.72 -17.29
CA PRO A 140 -4.09 -12.21 -16.04
C PRO A 140 -4.33 -11.09 -15.01
N THR A 141 -3.60 -9.97 -15.13
CA THR A 141 -3.74 -8.78 -14.29
C THR A 141 -3.76 -7.54 -15.18
N PRO A 142 -4.89 -7.26 -15.86
CA PRO A 142 -5.00 -6.08 -16.70
C PRO A 142 -4.99 -4.83 -15.82
N LEU A 143 -4.15 -3.87 -16.16
CA LEU A 143 -4.09 -2.57 -15.48
C LEU A 143 -4.17 -1.46 -16.53
N VAL A 144 -5.31 -1.44 -17.23
CA VAL A 144 -5.67 -0.37 -18.15
C VAL A 144 -6.10 0.84 -17.32
N THR A 145 -5.33 1.92 -17.42
CA THR A 145 -5.53 3.16 -16.66
C THR A 145 -6.33 4.19 -17.44
N HIS A 146 -6.28 4.14 -18.78
CA HIS A 146 -7.02 5.06 -19.64
C HIS A 146 -7.36 4.49 -21.00
N VAL A 147 -8.50 4.89 -21.54
CA VAL A 147 -8.93 4.63 -22.92
C VAL A 147 -9.53 5.91 -23.51
N ALA A 148 -9.04 6.30 -24.68
CA ALA A 148 -9.50 7.48 -25.42
C ALA A 148 -9.73 7.15 -26.89
N ALA A 149 -10.40 8.07 -27.60
CA ALA A 149 -10.42 8.04 -29.06
C ALA A 149 -8.99 8.17 -29.60
N GLY A 150 -8.67 7.38 -30.62
CA GLY A 150 -7.39 7.40 -31.29
C GLY A 150 -7.29 8.46 -32.38
N PHE A 151 -6.64 8.12 -33.49
CA PHE A 151 -6.35 9.05 -34.58
C PHE A 151 -7.55 9.34 -35.48
N GLY A 152 -8.65 8.58 -35.33
CA GLY A 152 -9.86 8.73 -36.14
C GLY A 152 -9.68 8.40 -37.62
N SER A 153 -8.57 7.74 -37.99
CA SER A 153 -8.25 7.38 -39.38
C SER A 153 -9.00 6.13 -39.87
N VAL A 154 -9.59 5.37 -38.94
CA VAL A 154 -10.30 4.11 -39.17
C VAL A 154 -11.46 3.96 -38.17
N PRO A 155 -12.45 3.09 -38.42
CA PRO A 155 -13.49 2.79 -37.45
C PRO A 155 -12.93 2.21 -36.14
N ASN A 156 -13.56 2.57 -35.02
CA ASN A 156 -13.22 2.05 -33.69
C ASN A 156 -11.72 2.19 -33.35
N ASP A 157 -11.14 3.35 -33.65
CA ASP A 157 -9.75 3.70 -33.36
C ASP A 157 -9.62 4.24 -31.93
N LEU A 158 -8.81 3.58 -31.11
CA LEU A 158 -8.64 3.83 -29.69
C LEU A 158 -7.17 3.95 -29.35
N VAL A 159 -6.87 4.80 -28.37
CA VAL A 159 -5.59 4.81 -27.67
C VAL A 159 -5.81 4.36 -26.23
N VAL A 160 -4.97 3.44 -25.78
CA VAL A 160 -5.10 2.75 -24.49
C VAL A 160 -3.80 2.90 -23.72
N SER A 161 -3.89 3.42 -22.49
CA SER A 161 -2.80 3.39 -21.52
C SER A 161 -2.90 2.11 -20.70
N ASP A 162 -1.93 1.21 -20.86
CA ASP A 162 -1.83 -0.03 -20.11
C ASP A 162 -0.60 0.02 -19.20
N ALA A 163 -0.84 0.32 -17.92
CA ALA A 163 0.21 0.36 -16.91
C ALA A 163 0.63 -1.03 -16.43
N GLY A 164 -0.15 -2.07 -16.72
CA GLY A 164 0.23 -3.45 -16.46
C GLY A 164 1.27 -3.93 -17.48
N ARG A 165 1.13 -3.50 -18.73
CA ARG A 165 2.10 -3.75 -19.80
C ARG A 165 3.24 -2.72 -19.85
N GLY A 166 3.08 -1.56 -19.21
CA GLY A 166 4.03 -0.47 -19.32
C GLY A 166 4.05 0.11 -20.74
N ALA A 167 2.88 0.31 -21.35
CA ALA A 167 2.80 0.74 -22.74
C ALA A 167 1.55 1.58 -23.03
N VAL A 168 1.68 2.48 -24.01
CA VAL A 168 0.54 3.09 -24.70
C VAL A 168 0.33 2.36 -26.02
N LEU A 169 -0.89 1.89 -26.24
CA LEU A 169 -1.28 1.05 -27.36
C LEU A 169 -2.29 1.79 -28.24
N ARG A 170 -2.24 1.56 -29.54
CA ARG A 170 -3.32 1.85 -30.47
C ARG A 170 -4.08 0.57 -30.76
N LEU A 171 -5.39 0.61 -30.59
CA LEU A 171 -6.30 -0.48 -30.96
C LEU A 171 -7.26 0.04 -32.03
N TRP A 172 -7.40 -0.68 -33.14
CA TRP A 172 -8.34 -0.27 -34.18
C TRP A 172 -8.99 -1.45 -34.88
N GLN A 173 -10.10 -1.20 -35.57
CA GLN A 173 -10.79 -2.23 -36.34
C GLN A 173 -10.61 -2.02 -37.85
N ARG A 174 -10.24 -3.10 -38.56
CA ARG A 174 -10.20 -3.16 -40.02
C ARG A 174 -10.72 -4.53 -40.48
N ASP A 175 -11.56 -4.55 -41.51
CA ASP A 175 -12.15 -5.78 -42.06
C ASP A 175 -12.82 -6.67 -41.00
N GLY A 176 -13.47 -6.04 -40.01
CA GLY A 176 -14.13 -6.70 -38.90
C GLY A 176 -13.20 -7.25 -37.81
N LYS A 177 -11.87 -7.13 -37.96
CA LYS A 177 -10.87 -7.65 -37.01
C LYS A 177 -10.23 -6.50 -36.22
N TRP A 178 -9.93 -6.78 -34.96
CA TRP A 178 -9.15 -5.88 -34.12
C TRP A 178 -7.66 -6.04 -34.42
N HIS A 179 -6.98 -4.90 -34.48
CA HIS A 179 -5.55 -4.78 -34.64
C HIS A 179 -4.99 -3.97 -33.47
N GLU A 180 -3.77 -4.28 -33.08
CA GLU A 180 -3.12 -3.71 -31.91
C GLU A 180 -1.67 -3.35 -32.25
N GLN A 181 -1.24 -2.16 -31.85
CA GLN A 181 0.11 -1.66 -32.05
C GLN A 181 0.60 -0.92 -30.81
N VAL A 182 1.83 -1.21 -30.37
CA VAL A 182 2.50 -0.41 -29.34
C VAL A 182 2.93 0.92 -29.96
N LEU A 183 2.50 2.03 -29.37
CA LEU A 183 2.91 3.38 -29.76
C LEU A 183 4.16 3.83 -28.97
N GLY A 184 4.31 3.35 -27.74
CA GLY A 184 5.47 3.62 -26.89
C GLY A 184 5.44 2.81 -25.60
N GLU A 185 6.61 2.68 -24.98
CA GLU A 185 6.83 2.00 -23.71
C GLU A 185 7.07 3.03 -22.60
N PHE A 186 6.54 2.74 -21.41
CA PHE A 186 6.38 3.66 -20.29
C PHE A 186 6.44 2.87 -18.98
N VAL A 187 6.83 3.50 -17.87
CA VAL A 187 6.84 2.84 -16.55
C VAL A 187 5.40 2.60 -16.08
N ALA A 188 4.57 3.65 -16.15
CA ALA A 188 3.19 3.60 -15.69
C ALA A 188 2.32 4.68 -16.37
N PRO A 189 1.96 4.50 -17.65
CA PRO A 189 1.12 5.46 -18.35
C PRO A 189 -0.23 5.56 -17.64
N ALA A 190 -0.64 6.78 -17.28
CA ALA A 190 -1.91 7.07 -16.62
C ALA A 190 -2.95 7.67 -17.57
N HIS A 191 -2.49 8.38 -18.58
CA HIS A 191 -3.35 9.06 -19.54
C HIS A 191 -2.62 9.23 -20.86
N ALA A 192 -3.35 9.08 -21.97
CA ALA A 192 -2.84 9.37 -23.29
C ALA A 192 -3.92 10.10 -24.10
N GLN A 193 -3.53 11.17 -24.76
CA GLN A 193 -4.40 11.99 -25.60
C GLN A 193 -3.79 12.15 -26.98
N VAL A 194 -4.63 11.98 -28.01
CA VAL A 194 -4.26 12.28 -29.39
C VAL A 194 -4.64 13.73 -29.70
N VAL A 195 -3.66 14.55 -30.07
CA VAL A 195 -3.84 15.98 -30.37
C VAL A 195 -2.73 16.47 -31.30
N ASP A 196 -3.04 17.39 -32.21
CA ASP A 196 -2.01 18.14 -32.94
C ASP A 196 -1.41 19.19 -31.99
N LEU A 197 -0.25 18.87 -31.40
CA LEU A 197 0.34 19.68 -30.34
C LEU A 197 1.08 20.91 -30.88
N ASP A 198 1.68 20.82 -32.06
CA ASP A 198 2.49 21.89 -32.66
C ASP A 198 1.80 22.61 -33.83
N GLY A 199 0.59 22.20 -34.19
CA GLY A 199 -0.25 22.85 -35.19
C GLY A 199 0.20 22.56 -36.62
N ASP A 200 0.95 21.48 -36.84
CA ASP A 200 1.48 21.11 -38.15
C ASP A 200 0.57 20.19 -38.97
N GLY A 201 -0.62 19.90 -38.42
CA GLY A 201 -1.62 19.03 -39.02
C GLY A 201 -1.35 17.54 -38.85
N ARG A 202 -0.25 17.15 -38.21
CA ARG A 202 0.00 15.76 -37.81
C ARG A 202 -0.39 15.57 -36.35
N LEU A 203 -1.17 14.52 -36.10
CA LEU A 203 -1.59 14.19 -34.74
C LEU A 203 -0.42 13.60 -33.95
N ASP A 204 -0.20 14.12 -32.75
CA ASP A 204 0.73 13.62 -31.75
C ASP A 204 -0.01 12.83 -30.67
N VAL A 205 0.73 11.98 -29.94
CA VAL A 205 0.23 11.33 -28.73
C VAL A 205 0.97 11.91 -27.53
N VAL A 206 0.20 12.54 -26.66
CA VAL A 206 0.68 13.14 -25.42
C VAL A 206 0.35 12.19 -24.28
N VAL A 207 1.39 11.75 -23.54
CA VAL A 207 1.25 10.75 -22.48
C VAL A 207 1.64 11.34 -21.13
N ALA A 208 0.77 11.14 -20.14
CA ALA A 208 1.07 11.37 -18.74
C ALA A 208 1.43 10.05 -18.07
N GLU A 209 2.53 10.03 -17.32
CA GLU A 209 3.05 8.85 -16.63
C GLU A 209 3.04 9.10 -15.11
N MET A 210 2.64 8.10 -14.33
CA MET A 210 2.64 8.15 -12.86
C MET A 210 4.04 7.91 -12.24
N GLY A 211 5.03 7.58 -13.05
CA GLY A 211 6.34 7.13 -12.60
C GLY A 211 6.26 5.75 -11.95
N GLU A 212 7.03 5.54 -10.90
CA GLU A 212 7.11 4.25 -10.22
C GLU A 212 5.83 3.96 -9.41
N MET A 213 5.04 2.98 -9.86
CA MET A 213 3.78 2.60 -9.18
C MET A 213 3.99 1.71 -7.96
N ARG A 214 5.13 1.01 -7.86
CA ARG A 214 5.42 0.16 -6.71
C ARG A 214 6.17 0.96 -5.66
N PRO A 215 5.90 0.76 -4.35
CA PRO A 215 6.81 1.25 -3.33
C PRO A 215 8.17 0.56 -3.51
N THR A 216 9.12 1.24 -4.14
CA THR A 216 10.51 0.81 -4.21
C THR A 216 11.24 1.31 -2.96
N GLY A 217 12.12 0.50 -2.40
CA GLY A 217 12.93 0.89 -1.23
C GLY A 217 14.04 1.88 -1.56
N GLU A 218 14.05 2.43 -2.78
CA GLU A 218 15.05 3.39 -3.22
C GLU A 218 14.55 4.80 -2.92
N ALA A 219 15.38 5.59 -2.25
CA ALA A 219 15.15 7.02 -2.03
C ALA A 219 15.29 7.76 -3.38
N GLY A 220 14.27 7.67 -4.24
CA GLY A 220 14.32 8.22 -5.57
C GLY A 220 12.94 8.23 -6.23
N GLY A 221 12.15 9.26 -5.96
CA GLY A 221 11.15 9.72 -6.91
C GLY A 221 9.67 9.45 -6.61
N GLY A 222 9.26 9.39 -5.34
CA GLY A 222 7.87 9.71 -4.96
C GLY A 222 7.75 11.22 -4.77
N GLY A 223 6.82 11.87 -5.47
CA GLY A 223 6.65 13.33 -5.49
C GLY A 223 6.58 13.98 -4.11
N GLY A 224 7.73 14.41 -3.59
CA GLY A 224 7.86 15.26 -2.42
C GLY A 224 7.90 16.72 -2.85
N GLY A 225 6.77 17.42 -2.73
CA GLY A 225 6.77 18.88 -2.69
C GLY A 225 7.43 19.35 -1.39
N GLY A 226 8.75 19.52 -1.41
CA GLY A 226 9.54 20.04 -0.29
C GLY A 226 10.70 20.86 -0.82
N GLY A 227 10.68 22.16 -0.57
CA GLY A 227 11.65 23.12 -1.10
C GLY A 227 13.08 22.87 -0.60
N GLY A 228 14.04 23.09 -1.49
CA GLY A 228 15.47 23.12 -1.17
C GLY A 228 16.30 23.10 -2.45
N GLY A 229 17.02 24.19 -2.71
CA GLY A 229 17.79 24.39 -3.94
C GLY A 229 18.92 23.38 -4.16
N GLY A 230 19.06 22.90 -5.39
CA GLY A 230 20.19 22.11 -5.85
C GLY A 230 20.08 21.88 -7.36
N GLY A 231 20.96 22.50 -8.14
CA GLY A 231 20.99 22.37 -9.59
C GLY A 231 21.40 20.96 -10.04
N GLY A 232 20.45 20.21 -10.60
CA GLY A 232 20.70 18.93 -11.26
C GLY A 232 21.04 19.13 -12.74
N GLN A 233 22.23 18.68 -13.15
CA GLN A 233 22.79 18.80 -14.50
C GLN A 233 22.18 17.74 -15.44
N CYS A 234 21.88 18.13 -16.69
CA CYS A 234 21.41 17.22 -17.75
C CYS A 234 22.54 16.30 -18.24
N GLY A 235 22.27 14.99 -18.36
CA GLY A 235 23.21 14.01 -18.95
C GLY A 235 23.40 14.17 -20.47
N PRO A 236 24.47 13.61 -21.06
CA PRO A 236 24.86 13.88 -22.44
C PRO A 236 23.95 13.18 -23.48
N PRO A 237 23.84 13.73 -24.71
CA PRO A 237 22.89 13.28 -25.71
C PRO A 237 23.43 12.07 -26.47
N GLY A 238 22.70 10.95 -26.43
CA GLY A 238 23.21 9.69 -26.98
C GLY A 238 22.18 8.62 -27.30
N SER A 239 20.95 8.96 -27.68
CA SER A 239 20.09 8.03 -28.42
C SER A 239 19.05 8.82 -29.23
N ARG A 240 18.72 8.31 -30.40
CA ARG A 240 17.95 9.02 -31.45
C ARG A 240 16.46 9.22 -31.11
N TRP A 241 16.06 9.01 -29.86
CA TRP A 241 14.66 8.89 -29.42
C TRP A 241 14.35 9.51 -28.04
N ALA A 242 15.14 10.47 -27.57
CA ALA A 242 14.80 11.19 -26.35
C ALA A 242 15.22 12.66 -26.47
N ARG A 243 14.26 13.52 -26.83
CA ARG A 243 14.32 14.93 -26.44
C ARG A 243 13.26 15.13 -25.36
N SER A 244 13.70 15.07 -24.10
CA SER A 244 12.95 15.55 -22.96
C SER A 244 12.78 17.06 -23.10
N TRP A 245 11.56 17.52 -23.38
CA TRP A 245 11.26 18.95 -23.43
C TRP A 245 10.98 19.43 -22.01
N CYS A 246 11.97 20.10 -21.42
CA CYS A 246 11.81 20.87 -20.19
C CYS A 246 11.18 22.22 -20.57
N CYS A 247 9.88 22.41 -20.30
CA CYS A 247 9.25 23.72 -20.46
C CYS A 247 9.28 24.46 -19.12
N TRP A 248 10.18 25.44 -19.02
CA TRP A 248 10.19 26.44 -17.96
C TRP A 248 9.36 27.63 -18.44
N ALA A 249 8.24 27.90 -17.76
CA ALA A 249 7.51 29.16 -17.91
C ALA A 249 7.33 29.79 -16.53
N SER A 250 8.21 30.72 -16.17
CA SER A 250 7.93 31.75 -15.17
C SER A 250 6.70 32.56 -15.65
N ARG A 251 5.76 33.04 -14.83
CA ARG A 251 5.90 33.59 -13.48
C ARG A 251 4.51 33.76 -12.85
N THR A 252 3.85 32.67 -12.43
CA THR A 252 2.86 32.58 -11.31
C THR A 252 2.17 31.21 -11.34
N ALA A 253 2.50 30.37 -10.35
CA ALA A 253 1.79 29.19 -9.83
C ALA A 253 1.21 28.15 -10.81
N ALA A 254 1.88 26.98 -10.93
CA ALA A 254 1.27 25.65 -10.87
C ALA A 254 2.38 24.58 -10.84
N SER A 255 2.46 23.79 -9.78
CA SER A 255 3.32 22.61 -9.70
C SER A 255 2.56 21.38 -10.22
N CYS A 256 2.93 20.88 -11.39
CA CYS A 256 2.58 19.55 -11.86
C CYS A 256 3.86 18.88 -12.38
N ALA A 257 4.30 17.81 -11.72
CA ALA A 257 5.30 16.91 -12.28
C ALA A 257 4.58 15.95 -13.24
N ALA A 258 4.45 16.36 -14.50
CA ALA A 258 4.13 15.47 -15.61
C ALA A 258 5.32 15.51 -16.56
N THR A 259 6.04 14.40 -16.69
CA THR A 259 7.05 14.24 -17.73
C THR A 259 6.34 13.91 -19.03
N TRP A 260 6.41 14.83 -20.00
CA TRP A 260 5.81 14.65 -21.32
C TRP A 260 6.84 14.09 -22.28
N SER A 261 6.53 12.96 -22.92
CA SER A 261 7.30 12.44 -24.05
C SER A 261 6.47 12.52 -25.33
N LYS A 262 7.03 13.11 -26.39
CA LYS A 262 6.42 13.12 -27.72
C LYS A 262 6.77 11.81 -28.44
N ALA A 263 5.76 11.02 -28.81
CA ALA A 263 5.89 9.92 -29.76
C ALA A 263 5.18 10.32 -31.06
N SER A 264 5.92 10.40 -32.16
CA SER A 264 5.36 10.65 -33.48
C SER A 264 5.11 9.31 -34.18
N ALA A 265 3.87 9.07 -34.63
CA ALA A 265 3.58 7.97 -35.54
C ALA A 265 4.02 8.36 -36.96
N ALA A 266 4.74 7.46 -37.63
CA ALA A 266 5.12 7.60 -39.04
C ALA A 266 3.95 7.29 -39.98
#